data_AF-A0AA39WB19-F1
#
_entry.id   AF-A0AA39WB19-F1
#
_cell.length_a   1.000
_cell.length_b   1.000
_cell.length_c   1.000
_cell.angle_alpha   90.00
_cell.angle_beta   90.00
_cell.angle_gamma   90.00
#
_symmetry.space_group_name_H-M   'P 1'
#
loop_
_entity.id
_entity.type
_entity.pdbx_description
1 polymer ?
#
loop_
_entity_poly.entity_id
_entity_poly.type
_entity_poly.pdbx_seq_one_letter_code
_entity_poly.pdbx_strand_id
1 'polypeptide(L)'
;MAFELFYYPIDTKLCHYADLMNRLIDTTEDVDLLVEKGIIVNHLGDAQSVVKMFNGICKDITLTPSPYTEVIRQMKTHYRQPWNRWKATLKRTYFSDIWTGTATFAAVFLLILTIIQVVCSILQVN
;
A
#
# COMPACT_ATOMS: atom_id res chain seq x y z
N MET A 1 26.93 -2.09 -5.57
CA MET A 1 26.80 -2.97 -4.40
C MET A 1 28.07 -3.76 -4.10
N ALA A 2 28.70 -4.44 -5.08
CA ALA A 2 29.95 -5.18 -4.84
C ALA A 2 31.02 -4.37 -4.09
N PHE A 3 31.27 -3.12 -4.48
CA PHE A 3 32.22 -2.24 -3.77
C PHE A 3 31.92 -2.12 -2.27
N GLU A 4 30.68 -1.83 -1.89
CA GLU A 4 30.29 -1.68 -0.48
C GLU A 4 30.44 -3.01 0.28
N LEU A 5 30.11 -4.14 -0.35
CA LEU A 5 30.27 -5.47 0.24
C LEU A 5 31.73 -5.86 0.46
N PHE A 6 32.62 -5.50 -0.47
CA PHE A 6 34.04 -5.86 -0.39
C PHE A 6 34.84 -4.92 0.54
N TYR A 7 34.59 -3.61 0.46
CA TYR A 7 35.38 -2.61 1.19
C TYR A 7 34.77 -2.20 2.52
N TYR A 8 33.45 -2.32 2.69
CA TYR A 8 32.71 -1.90 3.88
C TYR A 8 31.69 -2.96 4.34
N PRO A 9 32.10 -4.22 4.59
CA PRO A 9 31.17 -5.32 4.87
C PRO A 9 30.30 -5.13 6.13
N ILE A 10 30.69 -4.21 7.02
CA ILE A 10 29.98 -3.88 8.26
C ILE A 10 29.07 -2.65 8.09
N ASP A 11 29.32 -1.78 7.10
CA ASP A 11 28.57 -0.54 6.87
C ASP A 11 27.90 -0.52 5.49
N THR A 12 27.09 -1.54 5.21
CA THR A 12 26.43 -1.79 3.92
C THR A 12 25.08 -1.07 3.78
N LYS A 13 25.04 0.21 4.14
CA LYS A 13 23.81 1.02 4.17
C LYS A 13 23.12 1.11 2.81
N LEU A 14 23.88 1.31 1.73
CA LEU A 14 23.34 1.49 0.39
C LEU A 14 22.80 0.16 -0.15
N CYS A 15 23.48 -0.95 0.12
CA CYS A 15 22.99 -2.29 -0.12
C CYS A 15 21.66 -2.59 0.59
N HIS A 16 21.55 -2.25 1.89
CA HIS A 16 20.31 -2.45 2.64
C HIS A 16 19.16 -1.56 2.14
N TYR A 17 19.47 -0.33 1.71
CA TYR A 17 18.50 0.54 1.06
C TYR A 17 18.03 -0.04 -0.27
N ALA A 18 18.95 -0.53 -1.11
CA ALA A 18 18.62 -1.14 -2.39
C ALA A 18 17.74 -2.40 -2.21
N ASP A 19 18.04 -3.27 -1.24
CA ASP A 19 17.19 -4.42 -0.90
C ASP A 19 15.81 -4.00 -0.41
N LEU A 20 15.71 -2.95 0.42
CA LEU A 20 14.41 -2.41 0.84
C LEU A 20 13.59 -1.95 -0.38
N MET A 21 14.19 -1.15 -1.27
CA MET A 21 13.51 -0.65 -2.47
C MET A 21 13.11 -1.78 -3.41
N ASN A 22 13.97 -2.78 -3.60
CA ASN A 22 13.67 -3.98 -4.38
C ASN A 22 12.48 -4.78 -3.81
N ARG A 23 12.29 -4.77 -2.48
CA ARG A 23 11.12 -5.41 -1.85
C ARG A 23 9.84 -4.59 -1.96
N LEU A 24 9.96 -3.28 -2.18
CA LEU A 24 8.82 -2.37 -2.33
C LEU A 24 8.38 -2.24 -3.80
N ILE A 25 9.29 -2.44 -4.75
CA ILE A 25 9.06 -2.24 -6.18
C ILE A 25 8.97 -3.60 -6.86
N ASP A 26 7.74 -4.04 -7.16
CA ASP A 26 7.49 -5.23 -7.98
C ASP A 26 6.99 -4.83 -9.38
N THR A 27 6.21 -3.74 -9.44
CA THR A 27 5.49 -3.26 -10.62
C THR A 27 5.81 -1.79 -10.93
N THR A 28 5.43 -1.33 -12.12
CA THR A 28 5.51 0.09 -12.49
C THR A 28 4.63 0.97 -11.61
N GLU A 29 3.50 0.44 -11.16
CA GLU A 29 2.56 1.10 -10.27
C GLU A 29 3.16 1.35 -8.88
N ASP A 30 4.01 0.44 -8.40
CA ASP A 30 4.77 0.66 -7.15
C ASP A 30 5.74 1.83 -7.31
N VAL A 31 6.43 1.91 -8.46
CA VAL A 31 7.32 3.05 -8.77
C VAL A 31 6.53 4.34 -8.81
N ASP A 32 5.40 4.36 -9.51
CA ASP A 32 4.56 5.55 -9.62
C ASP A 32 4.06 6.01 -8.25
N LEU A 33 3.64 5.07 -7.40
CA LEU A 33 3.22 5.37 -6.03
C LEU A 33 4.38 5.95 -5.20
N LEU A 34 5.58 5.37 -5.27
CA LEU A 34 6.74 5.85 -4.53
C LEU A 34 7.18 7.24 -5.00
N VAL A 35 7.08 7.52 -6.30
CA VAL A 35 7.34 8.85 -6.88
C VAL A 35 6.26 9.85 -6.45
N GLU A 36 4.98 9.49 -6.53
CA GLU A 36 3.86 10.33 -6.10
C GLU A 36 3.97 10.71 -4.61
N LYS A 37 4.47 9.78 -3.78
CA LYS A 37 4.73 10.03 -2.35
C LYS A 37 6.07 10.72 -2.06
N GLY A 38 6.87 11.03 -3.09
CA GLY A 38 8.16 11.70 -2.95
C GLY A 38 9.23 10.85 -2.24
N ILE A 39 9.05 9.52 -2.20
CA ILE A 39 9.99 8.58 -1.58
C ILE A 39 11.21 8.37 -2.49
N ILE A 40 10.98 8.33 -3.81
CA ILE A 40 12.03 8.26 -4.82
C ILE A 40 11.81 9.33 -5.89
N VAL A 41 12.89 9.74 -6.55
CA VAL A 41 12.83 10.64 -7.71
C VAL A 41 13.23 9.84 -8.94
N ASN A 42 12.36 9.79 -9.94
CA ASN A 42 12.65 9.09 -11.19
C ASN A 42 13.44 9.99 -12.16
N HIS A 43 14.74 9.72 -12.28
CA HIS A 43 15.62 10.35 -13.29
C HIS A 43 15.88 9.45 -14.52
N LEU A 44 15.32 8.25 -14.55
CA LEU A 44 15.50 7.28 -15.64
C LEU A 44 14.53 7.47 -16.80
N GLY A 45 13.55 8.38 -16.65
CA GLY A 45 12.59 8.75 -17.70
C GLY A 45 11.33 7.88 -17.75
N ASP A 46 11.42 6.61 -17.35
CA ASP A 46 10.27 5.70 -17.30
C ASP A 46 10.30 4.78 -16.06
N ALA A 47 9.13 4.32 -15.62
CA ALA A 47 8.99 3.47 -14.45
C ALA A 47 9.55 2.06 -14.66
N GLN A 48 9.47 1.52 -15.89
CA GLN A 48 9.97 0.18 -16.20
C GLN A 48 11.49 0.09 -16.04
N SER A 49 12.21 1.16 -16.40
CA SER A 49 13.65 1.28 -16.19
C SER A 49 14.01 1.27 -14.70
N VAL A 50 13.21 1.90 -13.85
CA VAL A 50 13.40 1.85 -12.38
C VAL A 50 13.22 0.43 -11.85
N VAL A 51 12.14 -0.25 -12.24
CA VAL A 51 11.88 -1.66 -11.86
C VAL A 51 13.05 -2.55 -12.27
N LYS A 52 13.51 -2.43 -13.52
CA LYS A 52 14.64 -3.20 -14.04
C LYS A 52 15.94 -2.89 -13.29
N MET A 53 16.18 -1.63 -12.93
CA MET A 53 17.36 -1.21 -12.20
C MET A 53 17.43 -1.89 -10.82
N PHE A 54 16.38 -1.79 -10.00
CA PHE A 54 16.40 -2.38 -8.66
C PHE A 54 16.49 -3.91 -8.70
N ASN A 55 15.67 -4.56 -9.54
CA ASN A 55 15.73 -6.01 -9.73
C ASN A 55 17.09 -6.50 -10.24
N GLY A 56 17.73 -5.72 -11.12
CA GLY A 56 19.05 -6.03 -11.67
C GLY A 56 20.17 -5.87 -10.66
N ILE A 57 20.20 -4.76 -9.92
CA ILE A 57 21.26 -4.48 -8.94
C ILE A 57 21.16 -5.46 -7.77
N CYS A 58 19.96 -5.82 -7.30
CA CYS A 58 19.75 -6.78 -6.20
C CYS A 58 19.92 -8.26 -6.58
N LYS A 59 20.15 -8.57 -7.85
CA LYS A 59 20.31 -9.95 -8.32
C LYS A 59 21.58 -10.59 -7.73
N ASP A 60 21.43 -11.81 -7.20
CA ASP A 60 22.52 -12.64 -6.68
C ASP A 60 23.27 -12.07 -5.45
N ILE A 61 22.63 -11.15 -4.69
CA ILE A 61 23.23 -10.57 -3.49
C ILE A 61 22.64 -11.20 -2.22
N THR A 62 23.51 -11.83 -1.44
CA THR A 62 23.19 -12.28 -0.07
C THR A 62 23.63 -11.19 0.92
N LEU A 63 22.67 -10.49 1.51
CA LEU A 63 22.93 -9.48 2.54
C LEU A 63 22.82 -10.07 3.95
N THR A 64 23.56 -9.47 4.88
CA THR A 64 23.32 -9.61 6.31
C THR A 64 21.91 -9.12 6.69
N PRO A 65 21.40 -9.45 7.89
CA PRO A 65 20.07 -9.01 8.31
C PRO A 65 19.92 -7.49 8.18
N SER A 66 18.95 -7.08 7.36
CA SER A 66 18.74 -5.65 7.06
C SER A 66 18.29 -4.90 8.31
N PRO A 67 18.79 -3.68 8.57
CA PRO A 67 18.26 -2.83 9.65
C PRO A 67 16.78 -2.50 9.44
N TYR A 68 16.27 -2.63 8.21
CA TYR A 68 14.87 -2.41 7.86
C TYR A 68 13.98 -3.63 8.13
N THR A 69 14.52 -4.76 8.61
CA THR A 69 13.76 -5.99 8.86
C THR A 69 12.54 -5.73 9.75
N GLU A 70 12.73 -4.96 10.82
CA GLU A 70 11.65 -4.65 11.76
C GLU A 70 10.58 -3.75 11.12
N VAL A 71 10.98 -2.76 10.32
CA VAL A 71 10.05 -1.90 9.58
C VAL A 71 9.24 -2.71 8.57
N ILE A 72 9.88 -3.61 7.82
CA ILE A 72 9.21 -4.51 6.88
C ILE A 72 8.23 -5.43 7.62
N ARG A 73 8.63 -5.95 8.80
CA ARG A 73 7.76 -6.79 9.63
C ARG A 73 6.53 -6.02 10.11
N GLN A 74 6.70 -4.80 10.59
CA GLN A 74 5.60 -3.94 11.02
C GLN A 74 4.66 -3.59 9.87
N MET A 75 5.21 -3.23 8.70
CA MET A 75 4.44 -2.98 7.48
C MET A 75 3.61 -4.21 7.06
N LYS A 76 4.23 -5.39 7.04
CA LYS A 76 3.51 -6.65 6.75
C LYS A 76 2.43 -6.96 7.78
N THR A 77 2.70 -6.69 9.06
CA THR A 77 1.72 -6.87 10.14
C THR A 77 0.53 -5.93 9.97
N HIS A 78 0.80 -4.65 9.67
CA HIS A 78 -0.22 -3.65 9.39
C HIS A 78 -1.09 -4.07 8.18
N TYR A 79 -0.47 -4.51 7.09
CA TYR A 79 -1.17 -4.98 5.89
C TYR A 79 -1.99 -6.26 6.13
N ARG A 80 -1.54 -7.16 7.01
CA ARG A 80 -2.24 -8.42 7.33
C ARG A 80 -3.45 -8.23 8.24
N GLN A 81 -3.49 -7.14 9.02
CA GLN A 81 -4.65 -6.85 9.87
C GLN A 81 -5.90 -6.61 8.99
N PRO A 82 -6.98 -7.41 9.17
CA PRO A 82 -8.19 -7.28 8.36
C PRO A 82 -8.76 -5.87 8.42
N TRP A 83 -8.81 -5.27 9.61
CA TRP A 83 -9.32 -3.91 9.80
C TRP A 83 -8.66 -2.86 8.88
N ASN A 84 -7.34 -2.93 8.70
CA ASN A 84 -6.62 -1.98 7.85
C ASN A 84 -6.94 -2.18 6.36
N ARG A 85 -7.15 -3.44 5.93
CA ARG A 85 -7.60 -3.74 4.57
C ARG A 85 -9.00 -3.21 4.32
N TRP A 86 -9.93 -3.46 5.25
CA TRP A 86 -11.30 -2.98 5.13
C TRP A 86 -11.34 -1.46 5.10
N LYS A 87 -10.58 -0.79 5.96
CA LYS A 87 -10.44 0.66 5.97
C LYS A 87 -9.85 1.19 4.65
N ALA A 88 -8.82 0.54 4.11
CA ALA A 88 -8.21 0.93 2.83
C ALA A 88 -9.20 0.78 1.67
N THR A 89 -9.94 -0.33 1.60
CA THR A 89 -10.99 -0.56 0.60
C THR A 89 -12.10 0.47 0.74
N LEU A 90 -12.59 0.73 1.97
CA LEU A 90 -13.61 1.75 2.22
C LEU A 90 -13.12 3.13 1.75
N LYS A 91 -11.88 3.50 2.09
CA LYS A 91 -11.27 4.75 1.61
C LYS A 91 -11.24 4.81 0.08
N ARG A 92 -10.78 3.74 -0.56
CA ARG A 92 -10.64 3.67 -2.00
C ARG A 92 -11.97 3.68 -2.74
N THR A 93 -13.02 3.08 -2.20
CA THR A 93 -14.31 2.98 -2.89
C THR A 93 -15.22 4.19 -2.60
N TYR A 94 -15.22 4.69 -1.36
CA TYR A 94 -16.18 5.71 -0.92
C TYR A 94 -15.60 7.12 -0.87
N PHE A 95 -14.28 7.27 -0.67
CA PHE A 95 -13.64 8.58 -0.57
C PHE A 95 -12.82 8.96 -1.81
N SER A 96 -12.64 8.04 -2.76
CA SER A 96 -12.13 8.40 -4.09
C SER A 96 -13.19 9.15 -4.90
N ASP A 97 -14.45 8.76 -4.72
CA ASP A 97 -15.61 9.42 -5.29
C ASP A 97 -16.65 9.67 -4.19
N ILE A 98 -16.66 10.91 -3.71
CA ILE A 98 -17.57 11.39 -2.68
C ILE A 98 -19.04 11.14 -3.08
N TRP A 99 -19.36 11.18 -4.37
CA TRP A 99 -20.72 10.97 -4.87
C TRP A 99 -21.16 9.51 -4.70
N THR A 100 -20.30 8.56 -5.07
CA THR A 100 -20.56 7.14 -4.83
C THR A 100 -20.74 6.85 -3.34
N GLY A 101 -19.93 7.49 -2.49
CA GLY A 101 -20.03 7.29 -1.05
C GLY A 101 -21.32 7.85 -0.44
N THR A 102 -21.67 9.07 -0.81
CA THR A 102 -22.88 9.76 -0.33
C THR A 102 -24.17 9.10 -0.83
N ALA A 103 -24.21 8.67 -2.10
CA ALA A 103 -25.34 7.94 -2.67
C ALA A 103 -25.59 6.62 -1.94
N THR A 104 -24.54 5.86 -1.65
CA THR A 104 -24.64 4.60 -0.89
C THR A 104 -25.20 4.85 0.51
N PHE A 105 -24.71 5.88 1.21
CA PHE A 105 -25.20 6.23 2.54
C PHE A 105 -26.68 6.65 2.52
N ALA A 106 -27.08 7.48 1.56
CA ALA A 106 -28.46 7.91 1.38
C ALA A 106 -29.39 6.72 1.11
N ALA A 107 -28.98 5.78 0.25
CA ALA A 107 -29.75 4.57 -0.04
C ALA A 107 -29.96 3.70 1.20
N VAL A 108 -28.89 3.45 1.99
CA VAL A 108 -28.98 2.70 3.25
C VAL A 108 -29.91 3.41 4.25
N PHE A 109 -29.78 4.73 4.38
CA PHE A 109 -30.62 5.53 5.27
C PHE A 109 -32.11 5.46 4.89
N LEU A 110 -32.43 5.63 3.60
CA LEU A 110 -33.80 5.49 3.09
C LEU A 110 -34.36 4.08 3.32
N LEU A 111 -33.54 3.05 3.14
CA LEU A 111 -33.96 1.66 3.35
C LEU A 111 -34.33 1.41 4.83
N ILE A 112 -33.52 1.93 5.77
CA ILE A 112 -33.82 1.87 7.21
C ILE A 112 -35.13 2.60 7.53
N LEU A 113 -35.33 3.81 7.00
CA LEU A 113 -36.58 4.55 7.20
C LEU A 113 -37.79 3.77 6.68
N THR A 114 -37.64 3.12 5.53
CA THR A 114 -38.71 2.31 4.92
C THR A 114 -39.08 1.12 5.81
N ILE A 115 -38.07 0.43 6.37
CA ILE A 115 -38.31 -0.69 7.31
C ILE A 115 -39.07 -0.20 8.54
N ILE A 116 -38.65 0.92 9.14
CA ILE A 116 -39.34 1.51 10.30
C ILE A 116 -40.79 1.83 9.94
N GLN A 117 -41.02 2.47 8.80
CA GLN A 117 -42.37 2.83 8.33
C GLN A 117 -43.25 1.59 8.17
N VAL A 118 -42.74 0.52 7.56
CA VAL A 118 -43.48 -0.75 7.38
C VAL A 118 -43.83 -1.38 8.73
N VAL A 119 -42.87 -1.45 9.67
CA VAL A 119 -43.11 -2.02 11.01
C VAL A 119 -44.15 -1.20 11.78
N CYS A 120 -44.04 0.13 11.79
CA CYS A 120 -45.03 0.99 12.43
C CYS A 120 -46.43 0.84 11.80
N SER A 121 -46.50 0.71 10.48
CA SER A 121 -47.78 0.51 9.77
C SER A 121 -48.44 -0.81 10.16
N ILE A 122 -47.67 -1.89 10.30
CA ILE A 122 -48.20 -3.20 10.73
C ILE A 122 -48.70 -3.13 12.18
N LEU A 123 -47.96 -2.48 13.08
CA LEU A 123 -48.35 -2.34 14.49
C LEU A 123 -49.59 -1.45 14.71
N GLN A 124 -49.88 -0.52 13.80
CA GLN A 124 -51.08 0.32 13.88
C GLN A 124 -52.34 -0.37 13.32
N VAL A 125 -52.17 -1.36 12.43
CA VAL A 125 -53.27 -2.07 11.77
C VAL A 125 -53.74 -3.28 12.58
N ASN A 126 -52.98 -3.70 13.60
CA ASN A 126 -53.31 -4.81 14.52
C ASN A 126 -53.70 -4.28 15.90
#